data_AF-A0A915JAG6-F1
#
_entry.id   AF-A0A915JAG6-F1
#
_cell.length_a   1.000
_cell.length_b   1.000
_cell.length_c   1.000
_cell.angle_alpha   90.00
_cell.angle_beta   90.00
_cell.angle_gamma   90.00
#
_symmetry.space_group_name_H-M   'P 1'
#
loop_
_entity.id
_entity.type
_entity.pdbx_description
1 polymer ?
#
loop_
_entity_poly.entity_id
_entity_poly.type
_entity_poly.pdbx_seq_one_letter_code
_entity_poly.pdbx_strand_id
1 'polypeptide(L)'
;MFHNFICSVNLLTSIRHFHPVSDLNSTTLFSSKVVYFSKKVNNAGILTFGDLASSPMDVYDKMMSINVRSVIFLTKLCLPHLEKTKGAIVNVSSVCGPRSYPGIVYYSMSKSAIDQLTRCAALELASKGIRVNAIA
;
A
#
# COMPACT_ATOMS: atom_id res chain seq x y z
N MET A 1 6.68 17.82 22.65
CA MET A 1 7.76 16.83 22.43
C MET A 1 7.32 15.90 21.30
N PHE A 2 7.36 16.41 20.06
CA PHE A 2 6.95 15.70 18.84
C PHE A 2 8.20 15.45 18.02
N HIS A 3 8.70 14.22 17.98
CA HIS A 3 9.73 13.82 17.02
C HIS A 3 9.53 12.35 16.63
N ASN A 4 9.44 12.13 15.32
CA ASN A 4 9.73 10.90 14.58
C ASN A 4 8.77 9.70 14.68
N PHE A 5 7.67 9.72 13.91
CA PHE A 5 6.81 8.54 13.65
C PHE A 5 6.32 8.50 12.20
N ILE A 6 7.25 8.28 11.25
CA ILE A 6 6.89 7.99 9.86
C ILE A 6 7.86 6.90 9.35
N CYS A 7 7.41 5.65 9.27
CA CYS A 7 8.05 4.65 8.40
C CYS A 7 7.55 4.91 6.98
N SER A 8 8.09 5.96 6.36
CA SER A 8 7.97 6.22 4.94
C SER A 8 9.39 6.38 4.41
N VAL A 9 9.66 5.75 3.27
CA VAL A 9 10.84 5.94 2.40
C VAL A 9 12.08 5.07 2.65
N ASN A 10 12.45 4.63 3.86
CA ASN A 10 13.72 3.87 4.03
C ASN A 10 13.73 2.41 3.56
N LEU A 11 12.59 1.84 3.11
CA LEU A 11 12.58 0.50 2.50
C LEU A 11 12.92 0.51 1.00
N LEU A 12 12.77 1.65 0.32
CA LEU A 12 12.94 1.74 -1.14
C LEU A 12 14.38 2.01 -1.58
N THR A 13 15.21 2.65 -0.74
CA THR A 13 16.60 2.96 -1.08
C THR A 13 17.55 1.76 -1.00
N SER A 14 17.16 0.67 -0.32
CA SER A 14 17.95 -0.56 -0.24
C SER A 14 17.61 -1.59 -1.34
N ILE A 15 16.55 -1.36 -2.13
CA ILE A 15 16.10 -2.28 -3.18
C ILE A 15 16.52 -1.70 -4.54
N ARG A 16 17.82 -1.67 -4.83
CA ARG A 16 18.33 -1.35 -6.18
C ARG A 16 18.08 -2.47 -7.20
N HIS A 17 17.53 -3.60 -6.76
CA HIS A 17 17.11 -4.71 -7.61
C HIS A 17 15.68 -5.09 -7.25
N PHE A 18 14.71 -4.54 -7.99
CA PHE A 18 13.30 -4.91 -7.88
C PHE A 18 13.11 -6.27 -8.57
N HIS A 19 13.38 -7.35 -7.84
CA HIS A 19 12.90 -8.67 -8.24
C HIS A 19 11.39 -8.76 -7.94
N PRO A 20 10.59 -9.40 -8.81
CA PRO A 20 9.17 -9.60 -8.55
C PRO A 20 8.99 -10.28 -7.19
N VAL A 21 8.19 -9.68 -6.31
CA VAL A 21 7.87 -10.24 -4.99
C VAL A 21 6.92 -11.42 -5.18
N SER A 22 7.52 -12.56 -5.54
CA SER A 22 6.89 -13.88 -5.65
C SER A 22 7.24 -14.81 -4.49
N ASP A 23 8.22 -14.44 -3.65
CA ASP A 23 8.83 -15.39 -2.71
C ASP A 23 8.70 -14.94 -1.24
N LEU A 24 7.96 -15.74 -0.46
CA LEU A 24 7.70 -15.57 0.98
C LEU A 24 8.95 -15.79 1.85
N ASN A 25 10.01 -16.37 1.27
CA ASN A 25 11.21 -16.81 2.00
C ASN A 25 12.36 -15.78 2.03
N SER A 26 12.21 -14.61 1.40
CA SER A 26 13.22 -13.54 1.44
C SER A 26 13.18 -12.70 2.74
N THR A 27 12.62 -13.26 3.81
CA THR A 27 12.26 -12.64 5.10
C THR A 27 13.45 -12.31 6.02
N THR A 28 14.70 -12.52 5.60
CA THR A 28 15.89 -12.42 6.47
C THR A 28 16.27 -11.00 6.87
N LEU A 29 15.72 -9.95 6.25
CA LEU A 29 15.96 -8.54 6.63
C LEU A 29 14.96 -7.98 7.66
N PHE A 30 13.91 -8.74 8.02
CA PHE A 30 12.90 -8.29 8.99
C PHE A 30 13.21 -8.65 10.45
N SER A 31 14.22 -9.50 10.72
CA SER A 31 14.37 -10.14 12.02
C SER A 31 15.11 -9.32 13.10
N SER A 32 15.84 -8.26 12.78
CA SER A 32 16.79 -7.64 13.75
C SER A 32 16.45 -6.22 14.22
N LYS A 33 15.41 -5.56 13.67
CA LYS A 33 14.89 -4.27 14.18
C LYS A 33 13.38 -4.13 13.94
N VAL A 34 12.55 -4.96 14.57
CA VAL A 34 11.10 -4.71 14.63
C VAL A 34 10.84 -3.69 15.73
N VAL A 35 10.84 -2.41 15.37
CA VAL A 35 10.35 -1.35 16.25
C VAL A 35 8.83 -1.44 16.30
N TYR A 36 8.28 -1.63 17.50
CA TYR A 36 6.84 -1.74 17.72
C TYR A 36 6.15 -0.39 17.45
N PHE A 37 5.44 -0.28 16.34
CA PHE A 37 4.62 0.88 16.03
C PHE A 37 3.14 0.48 15.91
N SER A 38 2.28 1.09 16.73
CA SER A 38 0.82 0.84 16.74
C SER A 38 0.10 1.32 15.48
N LYS A 39 0.79 1.98 14.54
CA LYS A 39 0.21 2.64 13.37
C LYS A 39 1.10 2.43 12.14
N LYS A 40 0.48 2.11 11.00
CA LYS A 40 1.15 1.88 9.71
C LYS A 40 0.64 2.85 8.63
N VAL A 41 1.55 3.33 7.79
CA VAL A 41 1.24 4.13 6.60
C VAL A 41 1.74 3.41 5.34
N ASN A 42 0.85 3.13 4.39
CA ASN A 42 1.21 2.59 3.07
C ASN A 42 1.34 3.74 2.06
N ASN A 43 2.58 4.07 1.65
CA ASN A 43 2.89 5.22 0.79
C ASN A 43 3.62 4.85 -0.53
N ALA A 44 3.40 3.65 -1.08
CA ALA A 44 3.96 3.29 -2.39
C ALA A 44 2.96 3.66 -3.49
N GLY A 45 3.35 4.56 -4.40
CA GLY A 45 2.50 5.01 -5.50
C GLY A 45 3.29 5.56 -6.68
N ILE A 46 2.99 5.08 -7.90
CA ILE A 46 3.44 5.69 -9.15
C ILE A 46 2.24 6.19 -9.95
N LEU A 47 2.46 7.25 -10.73
CA LEU A 47 1.52 7.79 -11.71
C LEU A 47 2.18 7.73 -13.08
N THR A 48 1.40 7.34 -14.10
CA THR A 48 1.81 7.38 -15.50
C THR A 48 0.62 7.86 -16.31
N PHE A 49 0.90 8.75 -17.25
CA PHE A 49 -0.11 9.26 -18.18
C PHE A 49 -0.36 8.23 -19.28
N GLY A 50 -1.61 8.14 -19.71
CA GLY A 50 -2.02 7.22 -20.74
C GLY A 50 -3.53 7.11 -20.86
N ASP A 51 -3.99 6.84 -22.08
CA ASP A 51 -5.39 6.55 -22.38
C ASP A 51 -5.63 5.04 -22.53
N LEU A 52 -6.90 4.63 -22.53
CA LEU A 52 -7.26 3.22 -22.60
C LEU A 52 -6.91 2.58 -23.97
N ALA A 53 -6.79 3.37 -25.03
CA ALA A 53 -6.60 2.86 -26.39
C ALA A 53 -5.14 2.53 -26.70
N SER A 54 -4.21 3.30 -26.14
CA SER A 54 -2.78 3.25 -26.48
C SER A 54 -1.88 2.83 -25.32
N SER A 55 -2.38 2.85 -24.08
CA SER A 55 -1.54 2.51 -22.93
C SER A 55 -1.23 1.01 -22.89
N PRO A 56 0.04 0.61 -22.92
CA PRO A 56 0.41 -0.80 -22.94
C PRO A 56 0.13 -1.47 -21.58
N MET A 57 -0.12 -2.79 -21.63
CA MET A 57 -0.52 -3.56 -20.45
C MET A 57 0.61 -3.73 -19.43
N ASP A 58 1.88 -3.63 -19.84
CA ASP A 58 3.02 -3.64 -18.92
C ASP A 58 3.00 -2.45 -17.96
N VAL A 59 2.53 -1.28 -18.41
CA VAL A 59 2.33 -0.10 -17.56
C VAL A 59 1.20 -0.34 -16.57
N TYR A 60 0.11 -0.96 -17.00
CA TYR A 60 -0.97 -1.39 -16.10
C TYR A 60 -0.45 -2.34 -15.02
N ASP A 61 0.25 -3.41 -15.42
CA ASP A 61 0.76 -4.44 -14.51
C ASP A 61 1.74 -3.84 -13.50
N LYS A 62 2.65 -2.99 -13.97
CA LYS A 62 3.59 -2.28 -13.11
C LYS A 62 2.87 -1.37 -12.11
N MET A 63 1.87 -0.61 -12.57
CA MET A 63 1.12 0.31 -11.72
C MET A 63 0.30 -0.42 -10.67
N MET A 64 -0.39 -1.50 -11.03
CA MET A 64 -1.15 -2.31 -10.08
C MET A 64 -0.25 -3.07 -9.12
N SER A 65 0.90 -3.56 -9.59
CA SER A 65 1.91 -4.21 -8.74
C SER A 65 2.42 -3.27 -7.65
N ILE A 66 2.75 -2.03 -8.01
CA ILE A 66 3.27 -1.04 -7.05
C ILE A 66 2.15 -0.46 -6.20
N ASN A 67 1.06 0.01 -6.79
CA ASN A 67 0.05 0.80 -6.08
C ASN A 67 -0.91 -0.07 -5.25
N VAL A 68 -1.16 -1.32 -5.66
CA VAL A 68 -2.19 -2.17 -5.04
C VAL A 68 -1.58 -3.42 -4.43
N ARG A 69 -0.83 -4.22 -5.21
CA ARG A 69 -0.27 -5.49 -4.73
C ARG A 69 0.68 -5.27 -3.54
N SER A 70 1.53 -4.26 -3.60
CA SER A 70 2.44 -3.93 -2.50
C SER A 70 1.68 -3.61 -1.20
N VAL A 71 0.58 -2.87 -1.28
CA VAL A 71 -0.26 -2.47 -0.14
C VAL A 71 -0.92 -3.69 0.50
N ILE A 72 -1.45 -4.60 -0.32
CA ILE A 72 -2.03 -5.87 0.14
C ILE A 72 -0.96 -6.72 0.82
N PHE A 73 0.19 -6.89 0.17
CA PHE A 73 1.28 -7.72 0.68
C PHE A 73 1.80 -7.21 2.02
N LEU A 74 2.12 -5.91 2.10
CA LEU A 74 2.55 -5.30 3.35
C LEU A 74 1.47 -5.39 4.42
N THR A 75 0.19 -5.27 4.06
CA THR A 75 -0.91 -5.38 5.04
C THR A 75 -0.94 -6.76 5.65
N LYS A 76 -0.88 -7.82 4.83
CA LYS A 76 -0.81 -9.21 5.29
C LYS A 76 0.35 -9.44 6.25
N LEU A 77 1.54 -8.94 5.93
CA LEU A 77 2.72 -9.08 6.81
C LEU A 77 2.55 -8.38 8.16
N CYS A 78 1.82 -7.27 8.22
CA CYS A 78 1.62 -6.52 9.45
C CYS A 78 0.44 -7.04 10.30
N LEU A 79 -0.48 -7.84 9.74
CA LEU A 79 -1.68 -8.29 10.45
C LEU A 79 -1.38 -8.94 11.81
N PRO A 80 -0.44 -9.90 11.96
CA PRO A 80 -0.19 -10.54 13.26
C PRO A 80 0.24 -9.55 14.35
N HIS A 81 0.93 -8.48 13.96
CA HIS A 81 1.37 -7.43 14.89
C HIS A 81 0.25 -6.43 15.20
N LEU A 82 -0.55 -6.08 14.19
CA LEU A 82 -1.69 -5.19 14.35
C LEU A 82 -2.78 -5.81 15.22
N GLU A 83 -3.00 -7.12 15.14
CA GLU A 83 -3.96 -7.85 15.98
C GLU A 83 -3.56 -7.79 17.46
N LYS A 84 -2.27 -8.00 17.76
CA LYS A 84 -1.74 -7.88 19.14
C LYS A 84 -1.85 -6.47 19.70
N THR A 85 -1.64 -5.47 18.85
CA THR A 85 -1.56 -4.06 19.27
C THR A 85 -2.87 -3.28 19.11
N LYS A 86 -3.90 -3.88 18.49
CA LYS A 86 -5.16 -3.22 18.11
C LYS A 86 -4.90 -1.92 17.34
N GLY A 87 -3.98 -2.03 16.38
CA GLY A 87 -3.38 -0.90 15.69
C GLY A 87 -4.28 -0.25 14.63
N ALA A 88 -3.67 0.60 13.81
CA ALA A 88 -4.35 1.22 12.67
C ALA A 88 -3.51 1.18 11.38
N ILE A 89 -4.20 1.02 10.26
CA ILE A 89 -3.67 1.12 8.91
C ILE A 89 -4.19 2.41 8.26
N VAL A 90 -3.28 3.17 7.66
CA VAL A 90 -3.61 4.32 6.80
C VAL A 90 -3.06 4.06 5.41
N ASN A 91 -3.94 4.06 4.42
CA ASN A 91 -3.58 3.95 3.01
C ASN A 91 -3.56 5.34 2.36
N VAL A 92 -2.57 5.59 1.51
CA VAL A 92 -2.52 6.82 0.70
C VAL A 92 -3.24 6.58 -0.62
N SER A 93 -4.44 7.14 -0.74
CA SER A 93 -5.26 7.14 -1.95
C SER A 93 -4.96 8.38 -2.82
N SER A 94 -5.96 8.95 -3.47
CA SER A 94 -5.93 10.17 -4.28
C SER A 94 -7.36 10.64 -4.53
N VAL A 95 -7.56 11.93 -4.83
CA VAL A 95 -8.81 12.43 -5.44
C VAL A 95 -9.20 11.65 -6.72
N CYS A 96 -8.22 11.05 -7.41
CA CYS A 96 -8.45 10.21 -8.58
C CYS A 96 -9.07 8.84 -8.24
N GLY A 97 -9.17 8.48 -6.96
CA GLY A 97 -9.85 7.27 -6.50
C GLY A 97 -11.37 7.36 -6.66
N PRO A 98 -12.03 8.39 -6.11
CA PRO A 98 -13.46 8.59 -6.29
C PRO A 98 -13.83 9.40 -7.55
N ARG A 99 -12.91 10.18 -8.14
CA ARG A 99 -13.18 11.03 -9.31
C ARG A 99 -12.31 10.64 -10.50
N SER A 100 -12.90 10.50 -11.67
CA SER A 100 -12.18 10.15 -12.90
C SER A 100 -11.62 11.37 -13.62
N TYR A 101 -10.45 11.21 -14.22
CA TYR A 101 -9.83 12.19 -15.13
C TYR A 101 -9.31 11.48 -16.39
N PRO A 102 -9.44 12.09 -17.59
CA PRO A 102 -8.88 11.53 -18.81
C PRO A 102 -7.34 11.51 -18.75
N GLY A 103 -6.72 10.53 -19.42
CA GLY A 103 -5.26 10.43 -19.53
C GLY A 103 -4.54 9.85 -18.31
N ILE A 104 -5.27 9.36 -17.29
CA ILE A 104 -4.68 8.69 -16.11
C ILE A 104 -5.50 7.46 -15.70
N VAL A 105 -5.95 6.67 -16.68
CA VAL A 105 -6.92 5.57 -16.47
C VAL A 105 -6.42 4.52 -15.47
N TYR A 106 -5.22 3.98 -15.67
CA TYR A 106 -4.65 2.94 -14.79
C TYR A 106 -4.37 3.49 -13.38
N TYR A 107 -3.98 4.77 -13.28
CA TYR A 107 -3.74 5.39 -11.99
C TYR A 107 -5.03 5.54 -11.21
N SER A 108 -6.07 6.08 -11.85
CA SER A 108 -7.40 6.24 -11.25
C SER A 108 -7.93 4.90 -10.76
N MET A 109 -7.88 3.86 -11.62
CA MET A 109 -8.25 2.49 -11.25
C MET A 109 -7.49 1.99 -10.02
N SER A 110 -6.16 2.18 -9.99
CA SER A 110 -5.33 1.73 -8.87
C SER A 110 -5.72 2.41 -7.55
N LYS A 111 -6.11 3.69 -7.59
CA LYS A 111 -6.53 4.45 -6.40
C LYS A 111 -7.95 4.09 -5.97
N SER A 112 -8.87 3.87 -6.91
CA SER A 112 -10.20 3.31 -6.61
C SER A 112 -10.09 1.93 -5.96
N ALA A 113 -9.13 1.10 -6.40
CA ALA A 113 -8.85 -0.20 -5.77
C ALA A 113 -8.38 -0.05 -4.32
N ILE A 114 -7.54 0.95 -4.01
CA ILE A 114 -7.13 1.25 -2.63
C ILE A 114 -8.31 1.72 -1.78
N ASP A 115 -9.21 2.55 -2.32
CA ASP A 115 -10.40 2.98 -1.60
C ASP A 115 -11.31 1.80 -1.23
N GLN A 116 -11.55 0.90 -2.19
CA GLN A 116 -12.37 -0.29 -1.94
C GLN A 116 -11.67 -1.27 -0.99
N LEU A 117 -10.37 -1.50 -1.17
CA LEU A 117 -9.56 -2.32 -0.26
C LEU A 117 -9.65 -1.79 1.18
N THR A 118 -9.57 -0.48 1.36
CA THR A 118 -9.66 0.18 2.66
C THR A 118 -11.00 -0.10 3.33
N ARG A 119 -12.12 0.05 2.60
CA ARG A 119 -13.47 -0.23 3.11
C ARG A 119 -13.64 -1.69 3.49
N CYS A 120 -13.24 -2.62 2.61
CA CYS A 120 -13.34 -4.05 2.88
C CYS A 120 -12.50 -4.46 4.10
N ALA A 121 -11.23 -4.02 4.15
CA ALA A 121 -10.33 -4.35 5.25
C ALA A 121 -10.78 -3.73 6.58
N ALA A 122 -11.38 -2.54 6.58
CA ALA A 122 -11.95 -1.95 7.79
C ALA A 122 -13.04 -2.86 8.39
N LEU A 123 -13.93 -3.38 7.55
CA LEU A 123 -15.00 -4.29 7.98
C LEU A 123 -14.44 -5.63 8.46
N GLU A 124 -13.50 -6.21 7.71
CA GLU A 124 -12.91 -7.53 8.02
C GLU A 124 -12.12 -7.50 9.33
N LEU A 125 -11.40 -6.41 9.60
CA LEU A 125 -10.48 -6.33 10.73
C LEU A 125 -11.07 -5.64 11.96
N ALA A 126 -12.31 -5.13 11.88
CA ALA A 126 -12.98 -4.44 12.97
C ALA A 126 -13.12 -5.32 14.23
N SER A 127 -13.49 -6.59 14.08
CA SER A 127 -13.63 -7.54 15.20
C SER A 127 -12.30 -7.80 15.91
N LYS A 128 -11.18 -7.57 15.22
CA LYS A 128 -9.82 -7.69 15.75
C LYS A 128 -9.30 -6.40 16.38
N GLY A 129 -10.13 -5.36 16.45
CA GLY A 129 -9.76 -4.05 16.99
C GLY A 129 -8.80 -3.24 16.11
N ILE A 130 -8.63 -3.62 14.84
CA ILE A 130 -7.76 -2.90 13.90
C ILE A 130 -8.61 -1.92 13.08
N ARG A 131 -8.17 -0.67 13.02
CA ARG A 131 -8.82 0.37 12.20
C ARG A 131 -8.13 0.52 10.87
N VAL A 132 -8.86 0.72 9.79
CA VAL A 132 -8.30 0.93 8.44
C VAL A 132 -8.95 2.15 7.82
N ASN A 133 -8.14 3.12 7.40
CA ASN A 133 -8.60 4.36 6.77
C ASN A 133 -7.73 4.70 5.56
N ALA A 134 -8.25 5.58 4.70
CA ALA A 134 -7.50 6.14 3.56
C ALA A 134 -7.50 7.66 3.64
N ILE A 135 -6.42 8.26 3.11
CA ILE A 135 -6.30 9.71 2.91
C ILE A 135 -6.08 9.98 1.42
N ALA A 136 -6.70 11.05 0.90
CA ALA A 136 -6.69 11.41 -0.52
C ALA A 136 -6.05 12.78 -0.75
#